data_AF-A0A4Q3YIV2-F1
#
_entry.id   AF-A0A4Q3YIV2-F1
#
_cell.length_a   1.000
_cell.length_b   1.000
_cell.length_c   1.000
_cell.angle_alpha   90.00
_cell.angle_beta   90.00
_cell.angle_gamma   90.00
#
_symmetry.space_group_name_H-M   'P 1'
#
loop_
_entity.id
_entity.type
_entity.pdbx_description
1 polymer ?
#
loop_
_entity_poly.entity_id
_entity_poly.type
_entity_poly.pdbx_seq_one_letter_code
_entity_poly.pdbx_strand_id
1 'polypeptide(L)'
;MYRYDEFDHAFVNGRVAQFRDQVERRLSGELAEDAFRPLRLMNGVYLQLHAYMLRVAIPYGTLNSKQMRMLAQIARKYDRGYGHFTTRQNIQYNWPKLADTPDILADLASVEMHAIQTSGNCIRNVTADHFAGAAADEAADPRPYAEILRQWSSVHPEFSFLPRKFKIAVTGAKDDRAAIQVHD
;
A
#
# COMPACT_ATOMS: atom_id res chain seq x y z
N MET A 1 -4.89 -16.23 1.09
CA MET A 1 -4.54 -14.84 1.45
C MET A 1 -3.78 -14.90 2.75
N TYR A 2 -2.64 -14.21 2.84
CA TYR A 2 -1.89 -14.14 4.09
C TYR A 2 -2.77 -13.52 5.19
N ARG A 3 -2.78 -14.15 6.36
CA ARG A 3 -3.54 -13.71 7.53
C ARG A 3 -2.54 -13.16 8.53
N TYR A 4 -2.83 -11.98 9.06
CA TYR A 4 -1.92 -11.34 10.01
C TYR A 4 -1.88 -12.15 11.32
N ASP A 5 -0.68 -12.26 11.87
CA ASP A 5 -0.48 -12.73 13.22
C ASP A 5 -0.45 -11.55 14.22
N GLU A 6 -0.23 -11.85 15.50
CA GLU A 6 -0.16 -10.84 16.55
C GLU A 6 0.98 -9.83 16.30
N PHE A 7 2.11 -10.29 15.75
CA PHE A 7 3.24 -9.44 15.42
C PHE A 7 2.88 -8.47 14.28
N ASP A 8 2.27 -8.95 13.22
CA ASP A 8 1.80 -8.12 12.09
C ASP A 8 0.80 -7.05 12.56
N HIS A 9 -0.16 -7.44 13.40
CA HIS A 9 -1.12 -6.50 13.97
C HIS A 9 -0.46 -5.45 14.85
N ALA A 10 0.41 -5.85 15.78
CA ALA A 10 1.13 -4.93 16.65
C ALA A 10 2.03 -3.98 15.85
N PHE A 11 2.71 -4.51 14.84
CA PHE A 11 3.58 -3.75 13.94
C PHE A 11 2.81 -2.69 13.17
N VAL A 12 1.72 -3.05 12.49
CA VAL A 12 0.92 -2.08 11.71
C VAL A 12 0.29 -1.04 12.62
N ASN A 13 -0.24 -1.42 13.79
CA ASN A 13 -0.78 -0.46 14.75
C ASN A 13 0.29 0.49 15.30
N GLY A 14 1.49 0.00 15.60
CA GLY A 14 2.62 0.84 16.00
C GLY A 14 3.02 1.85 14.92
N ARG A 15 3.01 1.43 13.65
CA ARG A 15 3.23 2.31 12.50
C ARG A 15 2.16 3.38 12.36
N VAL A 16 0.88 3.04 12.61
CA VAL A 16 -0.23 4.01 12.62
C VAL A 16 -0.03 5.05 13.72
N ALA A 17 0.29 4.62 14.94
CA ALA A 17 0.55 5.51 16.07
C ALA A 17 1.75 6.44 15.79
N GLN A 18 2.83 5.89 15.23
CA GLN A 18 4.00 6.68 14.82
C GLN A 18 3.62 7.73 13.77
N PHE A 19 2.85 7.37 12.75
CA PHE A 19 2.46 8.32 11.70
C PHE A 19 1.49 9.39 12.23
N ARG A 20 0.64 9.06 13.21
CA ARG A 20 -0.22 10.03 13.90
C ARG A 20 0.61 11.14 14.57
N ASP A 21 1.62 10.77 15.38
CA ASP A 21 2.55 11.73 15.99
C ASP A 21 3.23 12.62 14.94
N GLN A 22 3.68 12.03 13.83
CA GLN A 22 4.32 12.77 12.74
C GLN A 22 3.37 13.77 12.07
N VAL A 23 2.10 13.41 11.89
CA VAL A 23 1.06 14.30 11.35
C VAL A 23 0.74 15.41 12.35
N GLU A 24 0.60 15.11 13.65
CA GLU A 24 0.34 16.11 14.69
C GLU A 24 1.45 17.16 14.74
N ARG A 25 2.71 16.74 14.76
CA ARG A 25 3.88 17.63 14.72
C ARG A 25 3.97 18.43 13.42
N ARG A 26 3.53 17.85 12.30
CA ARG A 26 3.44 18.58 11.02
C ARG A 26 2.38 19.68 11.07
N LEU A 27 1.25 19.41 11.73
CA LEU A 27 0.14 20.36 11.87
C LEU A 27 0.43 21.45 12.91
N SER A 28 1.17 21.14 13.98
CA SER A 28 1.62 22.14 14.97
C SER A 28 2.74 23.05 14.45
N GLY A 29 3.45 22.62 13.41
CA GLY A 29 4.59 23.34 12.82
C GLY A 29 5.95 22.93 13.39
N GLU A 30 5.98 22.02 14.37
CA GLU A 30 7.22 21.43 14.90
C GLU A 30 8.00 20.62 13.86
N LEU A 31 7.30 20.06 12.87
CA LEU A 31 7.90 19.30 11.78
C LEU A 31 7.70 20.01 10.44
N ALA A 32 8.79 20.54 9.89
CA ALA A 32 8.78 21.20 8.59
C ALA A 32 8.39 20.25 7.43
N GLU A 33 7.82 20.78 6.34
CA GLU A 33 7.36 19.97 5.20
C GLU A 33 8.49 19.13 4.58
N ASP A 34 9.71 19.66 4.46
CA ASP A 34 10.82 18.91 3.86
C ASP A 34 11.22 17.67 4.69
N ALA A 35 11.17 17.79 6.01
CA ALA A 35 11.41 16.68 6.93
C ALA A 35 10.22 15.71 6.98
N PHE A 36 9.00 16.23 6.83
CA PHE A 36 7.78 15.43 6.80
C PHE A 36 7.60 14.65 5.49
N ARG A 37 8.03 15.22 4.36
CA ARG A 37 7.89 14.66 3.02
C ARG A 37 8.28 13.17 2.93
N PRO A 38 9.48 12.72 3.35
CA PRO A 38 9.82 11.30 3.30
C PRO A 38 8.88 10.45 4.18
N LEU A 39 8.46 10.94 5.35
CA LEU A 39 7.60 10.22 6.29
C LEU A 39 6.20 9.98 5.71
N ARG A 40 5.57 11.01 5.14
CA ARG A 40 4.25 10.87 4.50
C ARG A 40 4.30 9.99 3.25
N LEU A 41 5.37 10.06 2.47
CA LEU A 41 5.54 9.21 1.29
C LEU A 41 5.66 7.73 1.66
N MET A 42 6.35 7.40 2.75
CA MET A 42 6.45 6.01 3.24
C MET A 42 5.12 5.45 3.76
N ASN A 43 4.16 6.31 4.07
CA ASN A 43 2.80 5.96 4.47
C ASN A 43 1.76 6.18 3.35
N GLY A 44 2.22 6.33 2.10
CA GLY A 44 1.36 6.40 0.93
C GLY A 44 0.68 7.75 0.69
N VAL A 45 1.07 8.79 1.44
CA VAL A 45 0.47 10.12 1.39
C VAL A 45 1.30 11.06 0.51
N TYR A 46 0.76 11.39 -0.66
CA TYR A 46 1.36 12.26 -1.66
C TYR A 46 0.63 13.60 -1.75
N LEU A 47 1.33 14.72 -1.61
CA LEU A 47 0.77 16.05 -1.83
C LEU A 47 0.63 16.31 -3.34
N GLN A 48 -0.60 16.45 -3.82
CA GLN A 48 -0.94 16.99 -5.14
C GLN A 48 -1.17 18.51 -5.02
N LEU A 49 -1.39 19.19 -6.15
CA LEU A 49 -1.55 20.65 -6.18
C LEU A 49 -2.66 21.17 -5.25
N HIS A 50 -3.75 20.42 -5.10
CA HIS A 50 -4.94 20.87 -4.36
C HIS A 50 -5.33 19.98 -3.16
N ALA A 51 -4.71 18.82 -3.00
CA ALA A 51 -5.12 17.84 -1.98
C ALA A 51 -4.03 16.79 -1.75
N TYR A 52 -4.20 15.97 -0.71
CA TYR A 52 -3.39 14.78 -0.52
C TYR A 52 -4.03 13.58 -1.23
N MET A 53 -3.20 12.78 -1.89
CA MET A 53 -3.55 11.47 -2.39
C MET A 53 -3.03 10.41 -1.41
N LEU A 54 -3.89 9.50 -0.99
CA LEU A 54 -3.52 8.31 -0.23
C LEU A 54 -3.59 7.08 -1.12
N ARG A 55 -2.49 6.33 -1.21
CA ARG A 55 -2.44 5.03 -1.87
C ARG A 55 -2.43 3.90 -0.85
N VAL A 56 -3.39 2.99 -0.98
CA VAL A 56 -3.52 1.80 -0.13
C VAL A 56 -2.88 0.62 -0.84
N ALA A 57 -2.12 -0.20 -0.10
CA ALA A 57 -1.52 -1.42 -0.61
C ALA A 57 -2.58 -2.53 -0.71
N ILE A 58 -2.61 -3.22 -1.85
CA ILE A 58 -3.36 -4.45 -2.06
C ILE A 58 -2.33 -5.49 -2.53
N PRO A 59 -1.72 -6.24 -1.59
CA PRO A 59 -0.69 -7.22 -1.89
C PRO A 59 -1.12 -8.15 -3.04
N TYR A 60 -0.32 -8.21 -4.10
CA TYR A 60 -0.53 -9.09 -5.27
C TYR A 60 -1.98 -9.08 -5.79
N GLY A 61 -2.65 -7.93 -5.68
CA GLY A 61 -4.01 -7.70 -6.17
C GLY A 61 -5.10 -8.52 -5.48
N THR A 62 -4.83 -9.17 -4.35
CA THR A 62 -5.81 -10.03 -3.68
C THR A 62 -6.45 -9.31 -2.50
N LEU A 63 -7.78 -9.32 -2.44
CA LEU A 63 -8.55 -8.76 -1.32
C LEU A 63 -9.85 -9.57 -1.10
N ASN A 64 -10.36 -9.54 0.13
CA ASN A 64 -11.60 -10.21 0.50
C ASN A 64 -12.76 -9.21 0.64
N SER A 65 -13.98 -9.73 0.87
CA SER A 65 -15.18 -8.90 0.96
C SER A 65 -15.14 -7.90 2.14
N LYS A 66 -14.55 -8.27 3.28
CA LYS A 66 -14.37 -7.38 4.45
C LYS A 66 -13.47 -6.20 4.10
N GLN A 67 -12.34 -6.46 3.43
CA GLN A 67 -11.42 -5.43 2.94
C GLN A 67 -12.08 -4.52 1.90
N MET A 68 -12.82 -5.08 0.93
CA MET A 68 -13.54 -4.27 -0.06
C MET A 68 -14.59 -3.34 0.57
N ARG A 69 -15.30 -3.83 1.61
CA ARG A 69 -16.25 -2.99 2.35
C ARG A 69 -15.55 -1.86 3.10
N MET A 70 -14.37 -2.11 3.68
CA MET A 70 -13.57 -1.07 4.33
C MET A 70 -13.08 -0.02 3.33
N LEU A 71 -12.58 -0.44 2.16
CA LEU A 71 -12.22 0.50 1.10
C LEU A 71 -13.41 1.39 0.71
N ALA A 72 -14.61 0.81 0.56
CA ALA A 72 -15.82 1.58 0.27
C ALA A 72 -16.20 2.54 1.43
N GLN A 73 -15.99 2.15 2.69
CA GLN A 73 -16.18 3.03 3.85
C GLN A 73 -15.22 4.22 3.81
N ILE A 74 -13.93 3.97 3.53
CA ILE A 74 -12.93 5.03 3.42
C ILE A 74 -13.30 6.03 2.32
N ALA A 75 -13.71 5.53 1.16
CA ALA A 75 -14.14 6.36 0.04
C ALA A 75 -15.28 7.31 0.43
N ARG A 76 -16.28 6.81 1.18
CA ARG A 76 -17.44 7.62 1.62
C ARG A 76 -17.13 8.56 2.77
N LYS A 77 -16.28 8.15 3.71
CA LYS A 77 -16.01 8.90 4.96
C LYS A 77 -14.94 9.97 4.78
N TYR A 78 -13.87 9.68 4.04
CA TYR A 78 -12.68 10.54 3.98
C TYR A 78 -12.34 11.05 2.57
N ASP A 79 -13.08 10.61 1.55
CA ASP A 79 -12.93 11.06 0.17
C ASP A 79 -14.32 11.48 -0.37
N ARG A 80 -14.53 11.46 -1.69
CA ARG A 80 -15.73 11.92 -2.39
C ARG A 80 -16.63 10.78 -2.85
N GLY A 81 -16.60 9.66 -2.15
CA GLY A 81 -17.42 8.47 -2.45
C GLY A 81 -16.87 7.54 -3.52
N TYR A 82 -15.64 7.75 -3.99
CA TYR A 82 -14.98 6.90 -4.99
C TYR A 82 -13.51 6.64 -4.67
N GLY A 83 -12.96 5.60 -5.30
CA GLY A 83 -11.53 5.28 -5.29
C GLY A 83 -11.10 4.79 -6.67
N HIS A 84 -9.81 4.84 -6.96
CA HIS A 84 -9.27 4.42 -8.26
C HIS A 84 -8.32 3.24 -8.08
N PHE A 85 -8.62 2.13 -8.74
CA PHE A 85 -7.63 1.06 -8.88
C PHE A 85 -6.50 1.52 -9.79
N THR A 86 -5.28 1.15 -9.41
CA THR A 86 -4.06 1.52 -10.12
C THR A 86 -3.62 0.37 -11.02
N THR A 87 -2.76 0.67 -12.00
CA THR A 87 -2.13 -0.35 -12.85
C THR A 87 -1.20 -1.30 -12.10
N ARG A 88 -0.96 -1.07 -10.80
CA ARG A 88 -0.22 -1.98 -9.91
C ARG A 88 -1.11 -2.62 -8.84
N GLN A 89 -2.39 -2.79 -9.16
CA GLN A 89 -3.39 -3.50 -8.35
C GLN A 89 -3.70 -2.88 -6.97
N ASN A 90 -3.08 -1.75 -6.61
CA ASN A 90 -3.45 -0.93 -5.46
C ASN A 90 -4.71 -0.11 -5.73
N ILE A 91 -5.23 0.57 -4.70
CA ILE A 91 -6.28 1.59 -4.80
C ILE A 91 -5.79 2.94 -4.27
N GLN A 92 -6.29 4.05 -4.84
CA GLN A 92 -5.96 5.41 -4.40
C GLN A 92 -7.20 6.29 -4.19
N TYR A 93 -7.09 7.16 -3.19
CA TYR A 93 -8.00 8.23 -2.78
C TYR A 93 -7.29 9.57 -3.00
N ASN A 94 -7.95 10.58 -3.55
CA ASN A 94 -7.29 11.83 -3.99
C ASN A 94 -7.68 13.06 -3.16
N TRP A 95 -8.65 12.93 -2.25
CA TRP A 95 -9.17 14.03 -1.45
C TRP A 95 -9.05 13.90 0.08
N PRO A 96 -8.34 12.93 0.69
CA PRO A 96 -8.11 12.95 2.13
C PRO A 96 -7.50 14.27 2.62
N LYS A 97 -8.00 14.76 3.75
CA LYS A 97 -7.30 15.80 4.52
C LYS A 97 -6.12 15.17 5.24
N LEU A 98 -5.01 15.90 5.37
CA LEU A 98 -3.84 15.39 6.07
C LEU A 98 -4.16 14.92 7.49
N ALA A 99 -4.95 15.70 8.23
CA ALA A 99 -5.35 15.41 9.60
C ALA A 99 -6.11 14.07 9.74
N ASP A 100 -6.84 13.67 8.70
CA ASP A 100 -7.65 12.45 8.71
C ASP A 100 -6.82 11.22 8.31
N THR A 101 -5.62 11.40 7.72
CA THR A 101 -4.83 10.28 7.19
C THR A 101 -4.46 9.23 8.24
N PRO A 102 -4.10 9.56 9.50
CA PRO A 102 -3.86 8.55 10.53
C PRO A 102 -5.09 7.71 10.87
N ASP A 103 -6.29 8.31 10.85
CA ASP A 103 -7.56 7.59 11.09
C ASP A 103 -7.89 6.64 9.95
N ILE A 104 -7.61 7.05 8.70
CA ILE A 104 -7.75 6.15 7.54
C ILE A 104 -6.84 4.93 7.70
N LEU A 105 -5.59 5.13 8.14
CA LEU A 105 -4.66 4.03 8.34
C LEU A 105 -5.09 3.11 9.50
N ALA A 106 -5.67 3.64 10.58
CA ALA A 106 -6.26 2.85 11.64
C ALA A 106 -7.45 2.00 11.15
N ASP A 107 -8.34 2.59 10.36
CA ASP A 107 -9.48 1.89 9.75
C ASP A 107 -8.99 0.74 8.84
N LEU A 108 -7.96 0.98 8.03
CA LEU A 108 -7.31 -0.06 7.21
C LEU A 108 -6.68 -1.18 8.05
N ALA A 109 -5.99 -0.82 9.13
CA ALA A 109 -5.34 -1.80 10.02
C ALA A 109 -6.36 -2.76 10.66
N SER A 110 -7.59 -2.30 10.94
CA SER A 110 -8.68 -3.13 11.48
C SER A 110 -9.14 -4.28 10.56
N VAL A 111 -8.74 -4.23 9.29
CA VAL A 111 -9.05 -5.23 8.26
C VAL A 111 -7.81 -5.81 7.58
N GLU A 112 -6.66 -5.74 8.25
CA GLU A 112 -5.38 -6.30 7.76
C GLU A 112 -4.90 -5.62 6.46
N MET A 113 -5.06 -4.31 6.37
CA MET A 113 -4.57 -3.49 5.24
C MET A 113 -3.66 -2.36 5.73
N HIS A 114 -2.78 -1.88 4.84
CA HIS A 114 -1.86 -0.78 5.13
C HIS A 114 -1.56 0.08 3.89
N ALA A 115 -0.84 1.18 4.08
CA ALA A 115 -0.33 2.05 3.01
C ALA A 115 1.21 2.11 2.94
N ILE A 116 1.89 1.26 3.72
CA ILE A 116 3.35 1.18 3.81
C ILE A 116 3.98 1.01 2.42
N GLN A 117 5.02 1.81 2.13
CA GLN A 117 5.85 1.73 0.91
C GLN A 117 5.06 1.79 -0.43
N THR A 118 3.90 2.45 -0.43
CA THR A 118 3.12 2.63 -1.67
C THR A 118 3.55 3.85 -2.49
N SER A 119 4.43 4.69 -1.93
CA SER A 119 5.04 5.88 -2.54
C SER A 119 6.51 6.01 -2.12
N GLY A 120 7.22 7.04 -2.60
CA GLY A 120 8.65 7.22 -2.33
C GLY A 120 9.57 6.41 -3.25
N ASN A 121 10.86 6.41 -2.89
CA ASN A 121 11.92 5.65 -3.56
C ASN A 121 12.20 4.34 -2.81
N CYS A 122 11.28 3.40 -2.94
CA CYS A 122 11.36 2.08 -2.34
C CYS A 122 10.78 1.04 -3.31
N ILE A 123 10.78 -0.22 -2.89
CA ILE A 123 10.04 -1.29 -3.56
C ILE A 123 8.54 -0.95 -3.53
N ARG A 124 7.88 -1.07 -4.68
CA ARG A 124 6.43 -0.87 -4.85
C ARG A 124 5.68 -2.17 -4.62
N ASN A 125 4.35 -2.09 -4.58
CA ASN A 125 3.47 -3.27 -4.47
C ASN A 125 3.95 -4.40 -5.39
N VAL A 126 4.17 -5.59 -4.83
CA VAL A 126 4.46 -6.79 -5.61
C VAL A 126 3.16 -7.22 -6.27
N THR A 127 3.14 -7.28 -7.60
CA THR A 127 1.94 -7.63 -8.37
C THR A 127 2.00 -9.07 -8.87
N ALA A 128 0.85 -9.70 -9.01
CA ALA A 128 0.74 -11.05 -9.56
C ALA A 128 -0.35 -11.13 -10.62
N ASP A 129 -0.43 -12.26 -11.32
CA ASP A 129 -1.56 -12.55 -12.22
C ASP A 129 -2.90 -12.47 -11.47
N HIS A 130 -3.88 -11.76 -12.03
CA HIS A 130 -5.21 -11.63 -11.45
C HIS A 130 -6.03 -12.93 -11.52
N PHE A 131 -5.62 -13.90 -12.34
CA PHE A 131 -6.16 -15.26 -12.38
C PHE A 131 -5.32 -16.28 -11.61
N ALA A 132 -4.34 -15.85 -10.81
CA ALA A 132 -3.49 -16.74 -10.00
C ALA A 132 -4.32 -17.71 -9.14
N GLY A 133 -4.00 -19.00 -9.22
CA GLY A 133 -4.70 -20.10 -8.56
C GLY A 133 -5.93 -20.63 -9.32
N ALA A 134 -6.31 -20.02 -10.43
CA ALA A 134 -7.47 -20.38 -11.25
C ALA A 134 -7.14 -20.51 -12.74
N ALA A 135 -5.98 -20.02 -13.17
CA ALA A 135 -5.56 -20.05 -14.56
C ALA A 135 -5.13 -21.45 -14.99
N ALA A 136 -5.73 -21.98 -16.06
CA ALA A 136 -5.40 -23.31 -16.58
C ALA A 136 -3.97 -23.42 -17.14
N ASP A 137 -3.38 -22.28 -17.51
CA ASP A 137 -2.03 -22.20 -18.09
C ASP A 137 -0.93 -21.89 -17.06
N GLU A 138 -1.28 -21.78 -15.77
CA GLU A 138 -0.28 -21.51 -14.73
C GLU A 138 0.50 -22.78 -14.37
N ALA A 139 1.83 -22.68 -14.38
CA ALA A 139 2.71 -23.76 -13.93
C ALA A 139 2.67 -23.90 -12.40
N ALA A 140 2.54 -22.78 -11.69
CA ALA A 140 2.39 -22.71 -10.25
C ALA A 140 1.70 -21.39 -9.86
N ASP A 141 0.97 -21.41 -8.75
CA ASP A 141 0.39 -20.20 -8.17
C ASP A 141 1.51 -19.20 -7.78
N PRO A 142 1.54 -17.98 -8.35
CA PRO A 142 2.57 -16.99 -8.04
C PRO A 142 2.40 -16.31 -6.68
N ARG A 143 1.23 -16.41 -6.03
CA ARG A 143 0.91 -15.65 -4.80
C ARG A 143 1.82 -15.98 -3.61
N PRO A 144 2.21 -17.23 -3.32
CA PRO A 144 3.16 -17.54 -2.24
C PRO A 144 4.53 -16.86 -2.44
N TYR A 145 5.04 -16.83 -3.68
CA TYR A 145 6.29 -16.15 -4.01
C TYR A 145 6.16 -14.63 -3.86
N ALA A 146 5.05 -14.06 -4.33
CA ALA A 146 4.76 -12.65 -4.17
C ALA A 146 4.65 -12.24 -2.70
N GLU A 147 4.07 -13.09 -1.84
CA GLU A 147 4.00 -12.86 -0.39
C GLU A 147 5.39 -12.89 0.25
N ILE A 148 6.24 -13.86 -0.09
CA ILE A 148 7.63 -13.91 0.42
C ILE A 148 8.40 -12.65 0.01
N LEU A 149 8.31 -12.24 -1.25
CA LEU A 149 8.95 -11.02 -1.74
C LEU A 149 8.40 -9.77 -1.05
N ARG A 150 7.08 -9.71 -0.80
CA ARG A 150 6.47 -8.63 -0.03
C ARG A 150 7.02 -8.57 1.39
N GLN A 151 7.08 -9.69 2.10
CA GLN A 151 7.59 -9.73 3.48
C GLN A 151 9.07 -9.35 3.55
N TRP A 152 9.89 -9.93 2.67
CA TRP A 152 11.32 -9.62 2.58
C TRP A 152 11.60 -8.14 2.28
N SER A 153 10.78 -7.52 1.43
CA SER A 153 10.98 -6.13 1.02
C SER A 153 10.37 -5.09 1.96
N SER A 154 9.37 -5.48 2.75
CA SER A 154 8.58 -4.55 3.56
C SER A 154 9.38 -4.01 4.74
N VAL A 155 9.59 -2.69 4.79
CA VAL A 155 10.29 -1.97 5.86
C VAL A 155 11.73 -2.49 6.10
N HIS A 156 12.30 -3.16 5.09
CA HIS A 156 13.70 -3.55 5.11
C HIS A 156 14.59 -2.31 4.98
N PRO A 157 15.62 -2.12 5.83
CA PRO A 157 16.50 -0.94 5.79
C PRO A 157 17.15 -0.74 4.42
N GLU A 158 17.58 -1.83 3.77
CA GLU A 158 18.24 -1.78 2.46
C GLU A 158 17.31 -1.29 1.34
N PHE A 159 15.99 -1.43 1.48
CA PHE A 159 15.01 -1.09 0.43
C PHE A 159 14.16 0.13 0.73
N SER A 160 14.42 0.80 1.87
CA SER A 160 13.66 1.97 2.30
C SER A 160 14.07 3.27 1.58
N PHE A 161 15.29 3.32 1.03
CA PHE A 161 15.87 4.50 0.36
C PHE A 161 16.64 4.12 -0.90
N LEU A 162 15.94 3.53 -1.87
CA LEU A 162 16.51 3.23 -3.18
C LEU A 162 16.81 4.51 -3.98
N PRO A 163 17.67 4.47 -5.01
CA PRO A 163 17.86 5.60 -5.92
C PRO A 163 16.55 6.02 -6.61
N ARG A 164 15.68 5.06 -6.92
CA ARG A 164 14.34 5.28 -7.45
C ARG A 164 13.40 4.15 -7.06
N LYS A 165 12.12 4.30 -7.43
CA LYS A 165 11.12 3.24 -7.30
C LYS A 165 11.60 1.95 -7.97
N PHE A 166 11.37 0.82 -7.33
CA PHE A 166 11.63 -0.51 -7.87
C PHE A 166 10.34 -1.33 -7.87
N LYS A 167 10.05 -2.05 -8.94
CA LYS A 167 8.77 -2.70 -9.19
C LYS A 167 8.98 -4.17 -9.42
N ILE A 168 8.31 -5.01 -8.63
CA ILE A 168 8.36 -6.46 -8.78
C ILE A 168 7.00 -6.94 -9.30
N ALA A 169 7.01 -7.87 -10.25
CA ALA A 169 5.86 -8.66 -10.67
C ALA A 169 6.22 -10.15 -10.76
N VAL A 170 5.26 -11.01 -10.46
CA VAL A 170 5.41 -12.47 -10.53
C VAL A 170 4.28 -13.06 -11.37
N THR A 171 4.61 -13.90 -12.34
CA THR A 171 3.62 -14.69 -13.10
C THR A 171 4.05 -16.16 -13.11
N GLY A 172 3.07 -17.05 -12.96
CA GLY A 172 3.25 -18.49 -13.20
C GLY A 172 2.65 -18.93 -14.54
N ALA A 173 1.96 -18.03 -15.24
CA ALA A 173 1.24 -18.29 -16.48
C ALA A 173 2.14 -18.21 -17.71
N LYS A 174 1.74 -18.88 -18.80
CA LYS A 174 2.41 -18.75 -20.10
C LYS A 174 2.16 -17.37 -20.69
N ASP A 175 0.92 -16.88 -20.58
CA ASP A 175 0.55 -15.54 -21.00
C ASP A 175 0.92 -14.52 -19.93
N ASP A 176 1.60 -13.43 -20.31
CA ASP A 176 2.01 -12.37 -19.37
C ASP A 176 0.84 -11.45 -18.99
N ARG A 177 -0.02 -11.94 -18.09
CA ARG A 177 -1.13 -11.16 -17.50
C ARG A 177 -0.70 -10.24 -16.35
N ALA A 178 0.52 -10.41 -15.84
CA ALA A 178 1.10 -9.58 -14.78
C ALA A 178 1.93 -8.39 -15.33
N ALA A 179 2.13 -8.34 -16.65
CA ALA A 179 2.94 -7.36 -17.36
C ALA A 179 4.39 -7.32 -16.84
N ILE A 180 5.03 -8.49 -16.67
CA ILE A 180 6.38 -8.60 -16.08
C ILE A 180 7.44 -7.82 -16.87
N GLN A 181 7.27 -7.66 -18.18
CA GLN A 181 8.26 -6.97 -19.03
C GLN A 181 8.36 -5.46 -18.79
N VAL A 182 7.40 -4.85 -18.08
CA VAL A 182 7.43 -3.41 -17.72
C VAL A 182 7.71 -3.14 -16.24
N HIS A 183 8.12 -4.19 -15.53
CA HIS A 183 8.65 -4.16 -14.18
C HIS A 183 10.19 -4.06 -14.20
N ASP A 184 10.77 -3.70 -13.05
CA ASP A 184 12.23 -3.59 -12.91
C ASP A 184 12.83 -5.00 -12.70
#